data_AF-A0AA40CIT3-F1
#
_entry.id   AF-A0AA40CIT3-F1
#
_cell.length_a   1.000
_cell.length_b   1.000
_cell.length_c   1.000
_cell.angle_alpha   90.00
_cell.angle_beta   90.00
_cell.angle_gamma   90.00
#
_symmetry.space_group_name_H-M   'P 1'
#
loop_
_entity.id
_entity.type
_entity.pdbx_description
1 polymer ?
#
loop_
_entity_poly.entity_id
_entity_poly.type
_entity_poly.pdbx_seq_one_letter_code
_entity_poly.pdbx_strand_id
1 'polypeptide(L)'
;MTTAKELNESAQTQKRRYLEDLYEEERDRRSWQFPEDTPAKHTNQLKHGASPGDFMVLGGQGVVRPLYEAYEYARLEYERPDRRRLSYWTDASCSHAHPYSSKPENREWRWHATAVVGREDFCATGSLDWTHDTGLYRPRPQKSEVMEFRALDAALGRAMQKLQRDHIAIGGRRAGWDTFAAFTDNMHNINIIAHFRRRDREHMAKPYAPVILSILAKVRFLVLHGVGVQLHWVPAHVGIEGNHLADAKARETAWFGQEWAAADRSVAWIQSRADGSEPTAVMLL
;
A
#
# COMPACT_ATOMS: atom_id res chain seq x y z
N MET A 1 -1.83 36.71 -1.84
CA MET A 1 -2.80 35.63 -2.11
C MET A 1 -2.07 34.32 -1.89
N THR A 2 -2.35 33.64 -0.79
CA THR A 2 -1.76 32.34 -0.46
C THR A 2 -2.26 31.32 -1.48
N THR A 3 -1.36 30.58 -2.11
CA THR A 3 -1.71 29.59 -3.12
C THR A 3 -2.35 28.37 -2.47
N ALA A 4 -3.18 27.62 -3.22
CA ALA A 4 -3.80 26.38 -2.73
C ALA A 4 -2.75 25.34 -2.25
N LYS A 5 -1.54 25.41 -2.80
CA LYS A 5 -0.39 24.59 -2.39
C LYS A 5 0.10 24.95 -0.99
N GLU A 6 0.30 26.24 -0.70
CA GLU A 6 0.73 26.74 0.61
C GLU A 6 -0.31 26.47 1.71
N LEU A 7 -1.60 26.53 1.38
CA LEU A 7 -2.69 26.18 2.30
C LEU A 7 -2.70 24.68 2.64
N ASN A 8 -2.42 23.81 1.66
CA ASN A 8 -2.33 22.36 1.88
C ASN A 8 -1.10 21.99 2.72
N GLU A 9 0.06 22.58 2.41
CA GLU A 9 1.30 22.38 3.18
C GLU A 9 1.15 22.87 4.64
N SER A 10 0.44 24.00 4.84
CA SER A 10 0.13 24.51 6.18
C SER A 10 -0.78 23.58 6.98
N ALA A 11 -1.85 23.05 6.36
CA ALA A 11 -2.77 22.12 7.00
C ALA A 11 -2.08 20.78 7.36
N GLN A 12 -1.20 20.28 6.48
CA GLN A 12 -0.40 19.08 6.74
C GLN A 12 0.59 19.30 7.89
N THR A 13 1.23 20.46 7.94
CA THR A 13 2.16 20.84 9.03
C THR A 13 1.43 20.96 10.37
N GLN A 14 0.23 21.55 10.39
CA GLN A 14 -0.61 21.63 11.59
C GLN A 14 -1.08 20.25 12.06
N LYS A 15 -1.48 19.37 11.12
CA LYS A 15 -1.88 17.99 11.44
C LYS A 15 -0.72 17.18 12.03
N ARG A 16 0.49 17.36 11.49
CA ARG A 16 1.72 16.75 12.02
C ARG A 16 2.02 17.24 13.44
N ARG A 17 2.04 18.57 13.66
CA ARG A 17 2.26 19.15 15.00
C ARG A 17 1.23 18.68 16.01
N TYR A 18 -0.05 18.64 15.64
CA TYR A 18 -1.10 18.11 16.51
C TYR A 18 -0.83 16.66 16.93
N LEU A 19 -0.33 15.82 16.02
CA LEU A 19 0.02 14.43 16.34
C LEU A 19 1.30 14.33 17.17
N GLU A 20 2.27 15.21 16.95
CA GLU A 20 3.49 15.32 17.77
C GLU A 20 3.15 15.80 19.20
N ASP A 21 2.25 16.77 19.35
CA ASP A 21 1.78 17.24 20.66
C ASP A 21 0.99 16.14 21.38
N LEU A 22 0.09 15.45 20.66
CA LEU A 22 -0.64 14.30 21.20
C LEU A 22 0.31 13.15 21.58
N TYR A 23 1.41 12.99 20.83
CA TYR A 23 2.47 12.05 21.14
C TYR A 23 3.18 12.40 22.45
N GLU A 24 3.58 13.66 22.64
CA GLU A 24 4.21 14.08 23.89
C GLU A 24 3.28 13.89 25.09
N GLU A 25 1.99 14.21 24.95
CA GLU A 25 0.98 14.00 26.00
C GLU A 25 0.70 12.51 26.32
N GLU A 26 0.68 11.63 25.31
CA GLU A 26 0.44 10.19 25.48
C GLU A 26 1.71 9.43 25.92
N ARG A 27 2.90 9.86 25.47
CA ARG A 27 4.21 9.29 25.81
C ARG A 27 4.48 9.34 27.31
N ASP A 28 4.15 10.45 27.96
CA ASP A 28 4.35 10.61 29.40
C ASP A 28 3.36 9.77 30.24
N ARG A 29 2.29 9.25 29.62
CA ARG A 29 1.22 8.49 30.30
C ARG A 29 1.41 6.97 30.31
N ARG A 30 2.30 6.37 29.51
CA ARG A 30 2.43 4.90 29.42
C ARG A 30 3.89 4.41 29.49
N SER A 31 4.20 3.67 30.55
CA SER A 31 5.37 2.79 30.62
C SER A 31 5.22 1.63 29.65
N TRP A 32 5.84 1.75 28.48
CA TRP A 32 6.34 0.68 27.60
C TRP A 32 5.72 -0.72 27.79
N GLN A 33 4.60 -0.96 27.10
CA GLN A 33 4.33 -2.25 26.49
C GLN A 33 3.70 -1.97 25.12
N PHE A 34 4.37 -2.43 24.05
CA PHE A 34 3.72 -2.55 22.75
C PHE A 34 2.42 -3.35 22.97
N PRO A 35 1.26 -2.90 22.48
CA PRO A 35 0.16 -3.83 22.34
C PRO A 35 0.67 -4.96 21.44
N GLU A 36 0.77 -6.18 21.98
CA GLU A 36 0.83 -7.39 21.14
C GLU A 36 -0.15 -7.20 19.99
N ASP A 37 0.26 -7.51 18.75
CA ASP A 37 -0.53 -7.37 17.51
C ASP A 37 -2.00 -7.55 17.83
N THR A 38 -2.68 -6.46 18.16
CA THR A 38 -4.04 -6.58 18.68
C THR A 38 -4.82 -6.78 17.41
N PRO A 39 -5.34 -7.99 17.15
CA PRO A 39 -6.21 -8.19 16.00
C PRO A 39 -7.29 -7.14 16.17
N ALA A 40 -7.67 -6.41 15.12
CA ALA A 40 -8.69 -5.38 15.25
C ALA A 40 -9.84 -5.92 16.10
N LYS A 41 -9.91 -5.50 17.37
CA LYS A 41 -11.10 -5.73 18.17
C LYS A 41 -12.12 -4.93 17.44
N HIS A 42 -13.01 -5.64 16.75
CA HIS A 42 -14.26 -5.18 16.18
C HIS A 42 -14.36 -3.66 16.31
N THR A 43 -13.75 -2.92 15.37
CA THR A 43 -13.90 -1.48 15.40
C THR A 43 -15.40 -1.23 15.36
N ASN A 44 -15.88 -0.42 16.31
CA ASN A 44 -17.29 -0.18 16.66
C ASN A 44 -18.12 0.48 15.54
N GLN A 45 -17.86 0.14 14.27
CA GLN A 45 -18.69 0.44 13.11
C GLN A 45 -19.13 -0.82 12.36
N LEU A 46 -18.83 -2.02 12.87
CA LEU A 46 -19.62 -3.19 12.52
C LEU A 46 -20.98 -3.03 13.19
N LYS A 47 -21.99 -2.64 12.41
CA LYS A 47 -23.39 -2.96 12.74
C LYS A 47 -23.39 -4.40 13.26
N HIS A 48 -23.75 -4.57 14.53
CA HIS A 48 -23.87 -5.87 15.17
C HIS A 48 -24.53 -6.87 14.20
N GLY A 49 -23.79 -7.88 13.72
CA GLY A 49 -24.32 -8.97 12.90
C GLY A 49 -23.69 -9.23 11.52
N ALA A 50 -22.73 -8.43 11.04
CA ALA A 50 -22.07 -8.74 9.76
C ALA A 50 -21.05 -9.89 9.91
N SER A 51 -21.29 -11.03 9.25
CA SER A 51 -20.34 -12.16 9.23
C SER A 51 -19.02 -11.77 8.52
N PRO A 52 -17.89 -12.40 8.84
CA PRO A 52 -16.61 -12.09 8.21
C PRO A 52 -16.63 -12.33 6.69
N GLY A 53 -15.91 -11.50 5.92
CA GLY A 53 -15.66 -11.72 4.50
C GLY A 53 -14.60 -12.78 4.23
N ASP A 54 -14.41 -13.14 2.96
CA ASP A 54 -13.51 -14.21 2.53
C ASP A 54 -12.04 -13.98 2.98
N PHE A 55 -11.58 -12.72 3.01
CA PHE A 55 -10.23 -12.38 3.44
C PHE A 55 -9.95 -12.81 4.89
N MET A 56 -10.89 -12.52 5.80
CA MET A 56 -10.77 -12.89 7.20
C MET A 56 -10.92 -14.41 7.40
N VAL A 57 -11.80 -15.06 6.63
CA VAL A 57 -11.97 -16.52 6.66
C VAL A 57 -10.69 -17.24 6.22
N LEU A 58 -9.92 -16.66 5.30
CA LEU A 58 -8.62 -17.19 4.90
C LEU A 58 -7.51 -17.00 5.94
N GLY A 59 -7.76 -16.29 7.05
CA GLY A 59 -6.76 -15.98 8.06
C GLY A 59 -6.06 -14.61 7.87
N GLY A 60 -6.52 -13.80 6.92
CA GLY A 60 -6.06 -12.42 6.78
C GLY A 60 -6.61 -11.52 7.89
N GLN A 61 -5.86 -10.50 8.28
CA GLN A 61 -6.25 -9.54 9.32
C GLN A 61 -6.32 -8.12 8.76
N GLY A 62 -7.50 -7.50 8.85
CA GLY A 62 -7.67 -6.07 8.60
C GLY A 62 -7.51 -5.32 9.91
N VAL A 63 -6.62 -4.34 9.95
CA VAL A 63 -6.19 -3.67 11.17
C VAL A 63 -6.43 -2.18 11.06
N VAL A 64 -7.47 -1.72 11.76
CA VAL A 64 -7.83 -0.30 11.88
C VAL A 64 -7.71 0.09 13.35
N ARG A 65 -6.96 1.14 13.63
CA ARG A 65 -6.67 1.64 14.98
C ARG A 65 -7.14 3.10 15.13
N PRO A 66 -7.32 3.60 16.37
CA PRO A 66 -7.39 5.03 16.61
C PRO A 66 -6.26 5.78 15.93
N LEU A 67 -6.52 7.02 15.50
CA LEU A 67 -5.62 7.81 14.65
C LEU A 67 -4.17 7.84 15.16
N TYR A 68 -3.99 8.11 16.45
CA TYR A 68 -2.68 8.18 17.10
C TYR A 68 -1.98 6.82 17.14
N GLU A 69 -2.69 5.76 17.54
CA GLU A 69 -2.12 4.41 17.57
C GLU A 69 -1.75 3.90 16.17
N ALA A 70 -2.54 4.25 15.14
CA ALA A 70 -2.22 3.94 13.75
C ALA A 70 -0.94 4.66 13.28
N TYR A 71 -0.79 5.94 13.66
CA TYR A 71 0.42 6.72 13.40
C TYR A 71 1.63 6.11 14.08
N GLU A 72 1.59 5.91 15.40
CA GLU A 72 2.72 5.40 16.16
C GLU A 72 3.11 3.99 15.71
N TYR A 73 2.13 3.13 15.45
CA TYR A 73 2.41 1.78 14.94
C TYR A 73 3.15 1.82 13.60
N ALA A 74 2.71 2.67 12.67
CA ALA A 74 3.37 2.82 11.36
C ALA A 74 4.74 3.50 11.46
N ARG A 75 4.91 4.47 12.37
CA ARG A 75 6.17 5.15 12.64
C ARG A 75 7.20 4.18 13.23
N LEU A 76 6.80 3.36 14.20
CA LEU A 76 7.68 2.38 14.85
C LEU A 76 8.02 1.20 13.95
N GLU A 77 7.21 0.92 12.93
CA GLU A 77 7.52 -0.12 11.94
C GLU A 77 8.87 0.16 11.23
N TYR A 78 9.26 1.42 11.06
CA TYR A 78 10.60 1.79 10.54
C TYR A 78 11.73 1.46 11.51
N GLU A 79 11.48 1.48 12.80
CA GLU A 79 12.50 1.25 13.82
C GLU A 79 12.51 -0.21 14.29
N ARG A 80 11.61 -1.04 13.74
CA ARG A 80 11.41 -2.42 14.18
C ARG A 80 12.65 -3.27 13.88
N PRO A 81 13.29 -3.87 14.89
CA PRO A 81 14.46 -4.73 14.69
C PRO A 81 14.06 -6.16 14.22
N ASP A 82 12.77 -6.48 14.24
CA ASP A 82 12.26 -7.81 13.89
C ASP A 82 12.32 -8.05 12.38
N ARG A 83 13.33 -8.82 11.97
CA ARG A 83 13.56 -9.22 10.57
C ARG A 83 12.58 -10.28 10.07
N ARG A 84 11.62 -10.72 10.91
CA ARG A 84 10.64 -11.74 10.54
C ARG A 84 9.39 -11.18 9.86
N ARG A 85 9.32 -9.87 9.64
CA ARG A 85 8.21 -9.20 9.00
C ARG A 85 8.62 -8.55 7.68
N LEU A 86 7.80 -8.73 6.66
CA LEU A 86 7.91 -8.08 5.36
C LEU A 86 6.85 -6.99 5.26
N SER A 87 7.31 -5.74 5.26
CA SER A 87 6.44 -4.56 5.34
C SER A 87 6.47 -3.77 4.05
N TYR A 88 5.28 -3.46 3.53
CA TYR A 88 5.08 -2.67 2.33
C TYR A 88 4.10 -1.52 2.58
N TRP A 89 4.38 -0.36 1.99
CA TRP A 89 3.52 0.82 1.94
C TRP A 89 2.98 0.96 0.52
N THR A 90 1.69 1.19 0.39
CA THR A 90 1.01 1.19 -0.91
C THR A 90 0.23 2.48 -1.11
N ASP A 91 0.33 3.04 -2.31
CA ASP A 91 -0.48 4.19 -2.71
C ASP A 91 -0.84 4.13 -4.20
N ALA A 92 -1.81 4.94 -4.63
CA ALA A 92 -2.18 5.12 -6.02
C ALA A 92 -2.46 6.60 -6.33
N SER A 93 -2.08 7.02 -7.53
CA SER A 93 -2.28 8.39 -7.99
C SER A 93 -2.80 8.44 -9.42
N CYS A 94 -3.26 9.62 -9.82
CA CYS A 94 -3.69 9.88 -11.19
C CYS A 94 -3.28 11.27 -11.66
N SER A 95 -2.86 11.37 -12.93
CA SER A 95 -2.53 12.65 -13.54
C SER A 95 -3.74 13.23 -14.28
N HIS A 96 -3.95 14.53 -14.09
CA HIS A 96 -5.07 15.30 -14.64
C HIS A 96 -4.59 16.42 -15.58
N ALA A 97 -3.69 16.17 -16.53
CA ALA A 97 -3.37 17.13 -17.59
C ALA A 97 -2.50 16.52 -18.71
N HIS A 98 -2.71 17.01 -19.93
CA HIS A 98 -1.72 16.98 -21.01
C HIS A 98 -0.87 18.26 -20.91
N PRO A 99 0.49 18.20 -20.98
CA PRO A 99 1.35 19.38 -20.78
C PRO A 99 1.19 20.50 -21.81
N TYR A 100 0.53 20.25 -22.96
CA TYR A 100 0.44 21.21 -24.08
C TYR A 100 -0.98 21.68 -24.45
N SER A 101 -2.02 21.42 -23.66
CA SER A 101 -3.39 21.86 -24.00
C SER A 101 -3.83 23.07 -23.19
N SER A 102 -4.07 24.20 -23.87
CA SER A 102 -4.66 25.42 -23.29
C SER A 102 -6.20 25.40 -23.28
N LYS A 103 -6.85 24.34 -23.75
CA LYS A 103 -8.32 24.21 -23.80
C LYS A 103 -8.85 23.21 -22.76
N PRO A 104 -9.86 23.56 -21.94
CA PRO A 104 -10.42 22.69 -20.90
C PRO A 104 -11.02 21.38 -21.43
N GLU A 105 -11.67 21.41 -22.60
CA GLU A 105 -12.35 20.24 -23.20
C GLU A 105 -11.42 19.17 -23.82
N ASN A 106 -10.11 19.40 -23.94
CA ASN A 106 -9.15 18.48 -24.58
C ASN A 106 -8.21 17.75 -23.58
N ARG A 107 -8.56 17.68 -22.29
CA ARG A 107 -7.69 17.16 -21.21
C ARG A 107 -7.84 15.65 -20.92
N GLU A 108 -7.97 14.78 -21.93
CA GLU A 108 -8.30 13.37 -21.68
C GLU A 108 -7.19 12.36 -21.98
N TRP A 109 -6.04 12.53 -21.31
CA TRP A 109 -5.20 11.38 -20.93
C TRP A 109 -5.11 11.34 -19.41
N ARG A 110 -5.88 10.45 -18.77
CA ARG A 110 -5.77 10.17 -17.34
C ARG A 110 -4.90 8.94 -17.15
N TRP A 111 -3.64 9.14 -16.77
CA TRP A 111 -2.81 8.00 -16.40
C TRP A 111 -3.01 7.71 -14.93
N HIS A 112 -3.19 6.43 -14.63
CA HIS A 112 -3.30 5.96 -13.26
C HIS A 112 -2.04 5.21 -12.90
N ALA A 113 -1.49 5.48 -11.72
CA ALA A 113 -0.33 4.79 -11.23
C ALA A 113 -0.58 4.21 -9.84
N THR A 114 0.12 3.12 -9.54
CA THR A 114 0.20 2.53 -8.20
C THR A 114 1.65 2.45 -7.80
N ALA A 115 1.93 2.61 -6.52
CA ALA A 115 3.25 2.40 -5.96
C ALA A 115 3.20 1.38 -4.82
N VAL A 116 4.23 0.56 -4.76
CA VAL A 116 4.55 -0.30 -3.62
C VAL A 116 5.96 0.03 -3.19
N VAL A 117 6.11 0.50 -1.97
CA VAL A 117 7.40 0.77 -1.34
C VAL A 117 7.58 -0.28 -0.25
N GLY A 118 8.77 -0.87 -0.15
CA GLY A 118 9.09 -1.85 0.87
C GLY A 118 10.49 -1.62 1.39
N ARG A 119 10.75 -2.12 2.59
CA ARG A 119 12.11 -2.14 3.13
C ARG A 119 12.61 -3.56 3.01
N GLU A 120 13.47 -3.82 2.03
CA GLU A 120 14.06 -5.15 1.88
C GLU A 120 15.41 -5.16 2.57
N ASP A 121 15.72 -6.25 3.29
CA ASP A 121 17.06 -6.55 3.84
C ASP A 121 18.13 -6.79 2.75
N PHE A 122 17.87 -6.40 1.51
CA PHE A 122 18.71 -6.72 0.36
C PHE A 122 19.89 -5.77 0.24
N CYS A 123 20.77 -5.80 1.24
CA CYS A 123 22.15 -5.48 1.01
C CYS A 123 23.05 -6.50 1.74
N ALA A 124 23.96 -7.12 1.00
CA ALA A 124 25.11 -7.84 1.54
C ALA A 124 26.01 -6.95 2.45
N THR A 125 25.74 -5.64 2.50
CA THR A 125 26.41 -4.63 3.33
C THR A 125 25.73 -4.41 4.69
N GLY A 126 24.56 -5.01 4.96
CA GLY A 126 23.85 -4.84 6.22
C GLY A 126 23.10 -3.50 6.38
N SER A 127 22.96 -2.71 5.32
CA SER A 127 22.12 -1.50 5.30
C SER A 127 20.69 -1.81 4.86
N LEU A 128 19.71 -1.25 5.56
CA LEU A 128 18.30 -1.29 5.16
C LEU A 128 18.08 -0.26 4.06
N ASP A 129 17.74 -0.72 2.85
CA ASP A 129 17.46 0.16 1.72
C ASP A 129 15.98 0.12 1.32
N TRP A 130 15.49 1.26 0.82
CA TRP A 130 14.12 1.42 0.35
C TRP A 130 13.99 0.83 -1.05
N THR A 131 13.22 -0.24 -1.20
CA THR A 131 12.83 -0.76 -2.51
C THR A 131 11.48 -0.20 -2.89
N HIS A 132 11.26 0.00 -4.19
CA HIS A 132 9.96 0.42 -4.69
C HIS A 132 9.66 -0.21 -6.04
N ASP A 133 8.39 -0.19 -6.42
CA ASP A 133 7.88 -0.65 -7.71
C ASP A 133 6.62 0.14 -8.02
N THR A 134 6.44 0.46 -9.30
CA THR A 134 5.29 1.24 -9.75
C THR A 134 4.62 0.60 -10.95
N GLY A 135 3.29 0.59 -10.93
CA GLY A 135 2.46 0.14 -12.03
C GLY A 135 1.83 1.34 -12.71
N LEU A 136 1.92 1.42 -14.04
CA LEU A 136 1.26 2.44 -14.84
C LEU A 136 0.12 1.81 -15.65
N TYR A 137 -1.04 2.46 -15.65
CA TYR A 137 -2.26 1.93 -16.27
C TYR A 137 -2.91 2.98 -17.17
N ARG A 138 -3.31 2.53 -18.36
CA ARG A 138 -4.01 3.37 -19.33
C ARG A 138 -5.38 3.82 -18.80
N PRO A 139 -5.85 5.02 -19.21
CA PRO A 139 -7.24 5.44 -19.05
C PRO A 139 -8.14 4.51 -19.86
N ARG A 140 -8.61 3.46 -19.21
CA ARG A 140 -9.94 2.89 -19.48
C ARG A 140 -10.80 3.22 -18.27
N PRO A 141 -12.12 3.01 -18.26
CA PRO A 141 -12.97 3.40 -17.13
C PRO A 141 -12.71 2.48 -15.91
N GLN A 142 -11.49 2.48 -15.39
CA GLN A 142 -11.12 1.96 -14.10
C GLN A 142 -11.34 3.14 -13.15
N LYS A 143 -12.35 3.01 -12.29
CA LYS A 143 -12.56 3.97 -11.20
C LYS A 143 -11.29 4.01 -10.35
N SER A 144 -10.97 5.18 -9.78
CA SER A 144 -9.85 5.35 -8.82
C SER A 144 -9.85 4.27 -7.73
N GLU A 145 -11.03 3.85 -7.28
CA GLU A 145 -11.26 2.74 -6.34
C GLU A 145 -10.52 1.45 -6.74
N VAL A 146 -10.46 1.10 -8.04
CA VAL A 146 -9.80 -0.13 -8.51
C VAL A 146 -8.27 -0.04 -8.37
N MET A 147 -7.72 1.17 -8.49
CA MET A 147 -6.27 1.38 -8.55
C MET A 147 -5.58 1.11 -7.23
N GLU A 148 -6.17 1.56 -6.14
CA GLU A 148 -5.57 1.35 -4.83
C GLU A 148 -5.60 -0.15 -4.44
N PHE A 149 -6.62 -0.91 -4.86
CA PHE A 149 -6.60 -2.38 -4.75
C PHE A 149 -5.45 -3.00 -5.55
N ARG A 150 -5.08 -2.42 -6.70
CA ARG A 150 -3.96 -2.92 -7.51
C ARG A 150 -2.61 -2.69 -6.82
N ALA A 151 -2.44 -1.59 -6.09
CA ALA A 151 -1.25 -1.34 -5.29
C ALA A 151 -1.07 -2.45 -4.23
N LEU A 152 -2.15 -2.80 -3.54
CA LEU A 152 -2.13 -3.91 -2.59
C LEU A 152 -1.92 -5.28 -3.26
N ASP A 153 -2.58 -5.53 -4.39
CA ASP A 153 -2.39 -6.76 -5.17
C ASP A 153 -0.93 -6.95 -5.60
N ALA A 154 -0.27 -5.85 -6.00
CA ALA A 154 1.15 -5.82 -6.33
C ALA A 154 2.02 -6.13 -5.11
N ALA A 155 1.76 -5.52 -3.95
CA ALA A 155 2.51 -5.78 -2.72
C ALA A 155 2.45 -7.26 -2.30
N LEU A 156 1.26 -7.85 -2.34
CA LEU A 156 1.07 -9.29 -2.11
C LEU A 156 1.80 -10.14 -3.16
N GLY A 157 1.80 -9.71 -4.42
CA GLY A 157 2.55 -10.35 -5.50
C GLY A 157 4.05 -10.40 -5.23
N ARG A 158 4.63 -9.29 -4.76
CA ARG A 158 6.05 -9.24 -4.36
C ARG A 158 6.34 -10.15 -3.18
N ALA A 159 5.48 -10.16 -2.18
CA ALA A 159 5.61 -11.07 -1.03
C ALA A 159 5.60 -12.54 -1.47
N MET A 160 4.71 -12.92 -2.38
CA MET A 160 4.68 -14.28 -2.93
C MET A 160 5.95 -14.62 -3.70
N GLN A 161 6.41 -13.74 -4.60
CA GLN A 161 7.64 -13.95 -5.36
C GLN A 161 8.85 -14.06 -4.43
N LYS A 162 8.93 -13.21 -3.41
CA LYS A 162 9.97 -13.29 -2.39
C LYS A 162 9.92 -14.60 -1.63
N LEU A 163 8.75 -15.05 -1.18
CA LEU A 163 8.60 -16.33 -0.48
C LEU A 163 9.04 -17.50 -1.35
N GLN A 164 8.67 -17.49 -2.64
CA GLN A 164 9.09 -18.51 -3.60
C GLN A 164 10.61 -18.51 -3.80
N ARG A 165 11.23 -17.33 -4.00
CA ARG A 165 12.69 -17.21 -4.11
C ARG A 165 13.41 -17.67 -2.85
N ASP A 166 12.94 -17.25 -1.68
CA ASP A 166 13.51 -17.60 -0.39
C ASP A 166 13.43 -19.12 -0.19
N HIS A 167 12.26 -19.75 -0.41
CA HIS A 167 12.09 -21.21 -0.31
C HIS A 167 13.03 -21.99 -1.23
N ILE A 168 13.23 -21.55 -2.47
CA ILE A 168 14.18 -22.17 -3.40
C ILE A 168 15.61 -22.03 -2.87
N ALA A 169 16.01 -20.82 -2.47
CA ALA A 169 17.38 -20.53 -2.04
C ALA A 169 17.80 -21.30 -0.77
N ILE A 170 16.86 -21.53 0.15
CA ILE A 170 17.13 -22.18 1.45
C ILE A 170 16.79 -23.68 1.49
N GLY A 171 16.45 -24.27 0.34
CA GLY A 171 16.19 -25.71 0.20
C GLY A 171 14.92 -26.17 0.93
N GLY A 172 13.86 -25.35 0.94
CA GLY A 172 12.60 -25.65 1.60
C GLY A 172 12.57 -25.39 3.11
N ARG A 173 13.62 -24.78 3.69
CA ARG A 173 13.56 -24.23 5.06
C ARG A 173 12.60 -23.02 5.10
N ARG A 174 12.12 -22.65 6.29
CA ARG A 174 11.21 -21.51 6.48
C ARG A 174 11.91 -20.22 6.08
N ALA A 175 11.22 -19.35 5.33
CA ALA A 175 11.74 -18.02 5.01
C ALA A 175 12.14 -17.27 6.29
N GLY A 176 13.09 -16.33 6.17
CA GLY A 176 13.54 -15.50 7.30
C GLY A 176 12.43 -14.64 7.92
N TRP A 177 11.26 -14.61 7.27
CA TRP A 177 10.06 -13.88 7.65
C TRP A 177 8.83 -14.80 7.63
N ASP A 178 7.86 -14.49 8.51
CA ASP A 178 6.61 -15.21 8.66
C ASP A 178 5.38 -14.29 8.74
N THR A 179 5.57 -12.97 8.57
CA THR A 179 4.48 -12.01 8.54
C THR A 179 4.62 -11.07 7.35
N PHE A 180 3.56 -10.93 6.57
CA PHE A 180 3.37 -9.86 5.59
C PHE A 180 2.51 -8.76 6.21
N ALA A 181 2.95 -7.51 6.11
CA ALA A 181 2.19 -6.35 6.51
C ALA A 181 2.13 -5.32 5.36
N ALA A 182 0.92 -4.94 4.95
CA ALA A 182 0.73 -3.83 4.02
C ALA A 182 0.10 -2.64 4.73
N PHE A 183 0.62 -1.44 4.49
CA PHE A 183 0.15 -0.18 5.03
C PHE A 183 -0.45 0.67 3.90
N THR A 184 -1.69 1.11 4.10
CA THR A 184 -2.39 2.02 3.17
C THR A 184 -3.12 3.08 3.96
N ASP A 185 -3.16 4.30 3.44
CA ASP A 185 -3.97 5.36 4.03
C ASP A 185 -5.44 5.35 3.58
N ASN A 186 -5.78 4.46 2.65
CA ASN A 186 -7.15 4.25 2.21
C ASN A 186 -7.86 3.19 3.08
N MET A 187 -8.53 3.68 4.12
CA MET A 187 -9.37 2.85 5.01
C MET A 187 -10.51 2.14 4.26
N HIS A 188 -11.03 2.75 3.19
CA HIS A 188 -12.13 2.18 2.42
C HIS A 188 -11.75 0.84 1.78
N ASN A 189 -10.51 0.70 1.31
CA ASN A 189 -10.02 -0.56 0.72
C ASN A 189 -9.96 -1.69 1.73
N ILE A 190 -9.46 -1.41 2.94
CA ILE A 190 -9.39 -2.41 4.01
C ILE A 190 -10.80 -2.91 4.35
N ASN A 191 -11.75 -1.98 4.47
CA ASN A 191 -13.14 -2.33 4.75
C ASN A 191 -13.76 -3.17 3.62
N ILE A 192 -13.56 -2.79 2.36
CA ILE A 192 -14.06 -3.57 1.22
C ILE A 192 -13.45 -4.98 1.23
N ILE A 193 -12.14 -5.12 1.37
CA ILE A 193 -11.46 -6.43 1.35
C ILE A 193 -11.92 -7.30 2.52
N ALA A 194 -11.99 -6.73 3.73
CA ALA A 194 -12.39 -7.46 4.93
C ALA A 194 -13.82 -8.01 4.82
N HIS A 195 -14.71 -7.31 4.12
CA HIS A 195 -16.12 -7.67 3.97
C HIS A 195 -16.49 -8.27 2.62
N PHE A 196 -15.55 -8.34 1.67
CA PHE A 196 -15.81 -8.92 0.36
C PHE A 196 -16.20 -10.39 0.49
N ARG A 197 -17.24 -10.77 -0.25
CA ARG A 197 -17.76 -12.14 -0.29
C ARG A 197 -17.96 -12.55 -1.75
N ARG A 198 -17.25 -13.60 -2.16
CA ARG A 198 -17.34 -14.18 -3.52
C ARG A 198 -18.74 -14.70 -3.87
N ARG A 199 -19.53 -15.06 -2.85
CA ARG A 199 -20.91 -15.54 -3.01
C ARG A 199 -21.93 -14.41 -3.11
N ASP A 200 -21.53 -13.17 -2.82
CA ASP A 200 -22.40 -12.00 -2.90
C ASP A 200 -22.41 -11.46 -4.33
N ARG A 201 -23.58 -11.53 -4.98
CA ARG A 201 -23.75 -11.08 -6.38
C ARG A 201 -23.53 -9.58 -6.53
N GLU A 202 -23.83 -8.77 -5.51
CA GLU A 202 -23.62 -7.33 -5.58
C GLU A 202 -22.12 -7.02 -5.59
N HIS A 203 -21.34 -7.63 -4.69
CA HIS A 203 -19.89 -7.50 -4.69
C HIS A 203 -19.27 -7.96 -6.00
N MET A 204 -19.72 -9.10 -6.53
CA MET A 204 -19.19 -9.67 -7.77
C MET A 204 -19.53 -8.85 -9.01
N ALA A 205 -20.54 -7.97 -8.96
CA ALA A 205 -20.86 -7.05 -10.04
C ALA A 205 -19.99 -5.78 -10.05
N LYS A 206 -19.18 -5.53 -9.01
CA LYS A 206 -18.37 -4.32 -8.89
C LYS A 206 -17.07 -4.45 -9.69
N PRO A 207 -16.55 -3.35 -10.27
CA PRO A 207 -15.36 -3.39 -11.13
C PRO A 207 -14.07 -3.82 -10.40
N TYR A 208 -14.02 -3.68 -9.07
CA TYR A 208 -12.88 -4.12 -8.26
C TYR A 208 -12.86 -5.64 -7.99
N ALA A 209 -13.96 -6.36 -8.24
CA ALA A 209 -14.08 -7.77 -7.85
C ALA A 209 -12.95 -8.65 -8.41
N PRO A 210 -12.51 -8.54 -9.69
CA PRO A 210 -11.41 -9.34 -10.20
C PRO A 210 -10.08 -9.11 -9.45
N VAL A 211 -9.80 -7.86 -9.06
CA VAL A 211 -8.59 -7.52 -8.31
C VAL A 211 -8.67 -8.08 -6.89
N ILE A 212 -9.84 -8.00 -6.25
CA ILE A 212 -10.03 -8.60 -4.92
C ILE A 212 -9.91 -10.13 -4.96
N LEU A 213 -10.44 -10.80 -5.99
CA LEU A 213 -10.24 -12.24 -6.17
C LEU A 213 -8.76 -12.62 -6.29
N SER A 214 -7.99 -11.81 -7.03
CA SER A 214 -6.53 -11.97 -7.11
C SER A 214 -5.89 -11.78 -5.73
N ILE A 215 -6.22 -10.72 -4.99
CA ILE A 215 -5.78 -10.50 -3.60
C ILE A 215 -6.08 -11.75 -2.75
N LEU A 216 -7.31 -12.25 -2.74
CA LEU A 216 -7.70 -13.43 -1.96
C LEU A 216 -6.90 -14.68 -2.33
N ALA A 217 -6.61 -14.88 -3.61
CA ALA A 217 -5.77 -16.00 -4.05
C ALA A 217 -4.33 -15.87 -3.52
N LYS A 218 -3.76 -14.66 -3.55
CA LYS A 218 -2.42 -14.38 -3.02
C LYS A 218 -2.35 -14.52 -1.51
N VAL A 219 -3.36 -14.03 -0.79
CA VAL A 219 -3.50 -14.19 0.67
C VAL A 219 -3.58 -15.66 1.03
N ARG A 220 -4.43 -16.45 0.34
CA ARG A 220 -4.53 -17.89 0.54
C ARG A 220 -3.18 -18.58 0.34
N PHE A 221 -2.44 -18.20 -0.69
CA PHE A 221 -1.11 -18.75 -0.94
C PHE A 221 -0.18 -18.47 0.24
N LEU A 222 -0.07 -17.23 0.71
CA LEU A 222 0.80 -16.87 1.83
C LEU A 222 0.41 -17.61 3.12
N VAL A 223 -0.88 -17.63 3.46
CA VAL A 223 -1.36 -18.31 4.68
C VAL A 223 -1.11 -19.82 4.62
N LEU A 224 -1.32 -20.47 3.47
CA LEU A 224 -1.00 -21.90 3.30
C LEU A 224 0.49 -22.22 3.49
N HIS A 225 1.36 -21.23 3.35
CA HIS A 225 2.80 -21.36 3.60
C HIS A 225 3.20 -20.85 5.00
N GLY A 226 2.24 -20.67 5.91
CA GLY A 226 2.51 -20.29 7.29
C GLY A 226 2.94 -18.83 7.47
N VAL A 227 2.55 -17.96 6.53
CA VAL A 227 2.77 -16.51 6.60
C VAL A 227 1.48 -15.83 7.09
N GLY A 228 1.56 -15.06 8.18
CA GLY A 228 0.50 -14.17 8.62
C GLY A 228 0.34 -13.00 7.66
N VAL A 229 -0.91 -12.59 7.37
CA VAL A 229 -1.20 -11.49 6.44
C VAL A 229 -1.97 -10.40 7.15
N GLN A 230 -1.39 -9.19 7.20
CA GLN A 230 -1.97 -8.03 7.87
C GLN A 230 -2.11 -6.84 6.91
N LEU A 231 -3.28 -6.20 6.91
CA LEU A 231 -3.56 -4.97 6.18
C LEU A 231 -3.84 -3.86 7.19
N HIS A 232 -2.95 -2.88 7.28
CA HIS A 232 -3.01 -1.78 8.23
C HIS A 232 -3.48 -0.50 7.57
N TRP A 233 -4.49 0.13 8.17
CA TRP A 233 -4.81 1.51 7.86
C TRP A 233 -3.82 2.44 8.56
N VAL A 234 -3.35 3.46 7.86
CA VAL A 234 -2.53 4.55 8.42
C VAL A 234 -3.10 5.92 8.06
N PRO A 235 -2.86 6.95 8.87
CA PRO A 235 -3.24 8.31 8.47
C PRO A 235 -2.42 8.85 7.28
N ALA A 236 -3.12 9.44 6.31
CA ALA A 236 -2.50 10.18 5.21
C ALA A 236 -1.82 11.48 5.69
N HIS A 237 -0.67 11.81 5.09
CA HIS A 237 0.05 13.08 5.22
C HIS A 237 0.41 13.49 6.67
N VAL A 238 0.96 12.57 7.45
CA VAL A 238 1.37 12.84 8.84
C VAL A 238 2.85 12.56 9.14
N GLY A 239 3.69 12.44 8.11
CA GLY A 239 5.13 12.22 8.31
C GLY A 239 5.54 10.74 8.41
N ILE A 240 4.68 9.81 8.00
CA ILE A 240 5.01 8.38 7.88
C ILE A 240 5.82 8.20 6.59
N GLU A 241 7.14 7.96 6.72
CA GLU A 241 8.12 8.02 5.62
C GLU A 241 7.75 7.11 4.44
N GLY A 242 7.51 5.82 4.68
CA GLY A 242 7.09 4.85 3.68
C GLY A 242 5.77 5.21 2.98
N ASN A 243 4.80 5.83 3.68
CA ASN A 243 3.58 6.32 3.04
C ASN A 243 3.87 7.53 2.15
N HIS A 244 4.71 8.46 2.61
CA HIS A 244 5.15 9.60 1.80
C HIS A 244 5.94 9.16 0.55
N LEU A 245 6.80 8.15 0.68
CA LEU A 245 7.52 7.57 -0.45
C LEU A 245 6.56 6.90 -1.43
N ALA A 246 5.57 6.15 -0.95
CA ALA A 246 4.56 5.53 -1.81
C ALA A 246 3.75 6.58 -2.58
N ASP A 247 3.27 7.64 -1.92
CA ASP A 247 2.59 8.78 -2.55
C ASP A 247 3.47 9.47 -3.59
N ALA A 248 4.71 9.80 -3.22
CA ALA A 248 5.66 10.43 -4.13
C ALA A 248 5.87 9.58 -5.38
N LYS A 249 6.10 8.28 -5.23
CA LYS A 249 6.30 7.35 -6.36
C LYS A 249 5.06 7.16 -7.20
N ALA A 250 3.88 7.08 -6.58
CA ALA A 250 2.63 6.99 -7.33
C ALA A 250 2.39 8.27 -8.15
N ARG A 251 2.64 9.45 -7.58
CA ARG A 251 2.52 10.74 -8.27
C ARG A 251 3.56 10.90 -9.39
N GLU A 252 4.82 10.57 -9.12
CA GLU A 252 5.90 10.59 -10.12
C GLU A 252 5.53 9.70 -11.31
N THR A 253 5.15 8.44 -11.07
CA THR A 253 4.80 7.52 -12.16
C THR A 253 3.54 7.96 -12.90
N ALA A 254 2.53 8.49 -12.21
CA ALA A 254 1.33 9.02 -12.88
C ALA A 254 1.66 10.23 -13.78
N TRP A 255 2.64 11.04 -13.39
CA TRP A 255 3.03 12.26 -14.09
C TRP A 255 4.00 12.01 -15.25
N PHE A 256 5.08 11.25 -15.00
CA PHE A 256 6.13 10.98 -15.98
C PHE A 256 5.84 9.77 -16.88
N GLY A 257 5.00 8.84 -16.43
CA GLY A 257 4.63 7.65 -17.20
C GLY A 257 3.95 7.96 -18.54
N GLN A 258 3.43 9.19 -18.72
CA GLN A 258 2.82 9.63 -19.97
C GLN A 258 3.82 9.71 -21.14
N GLU A 259 5.03 10.22 -20.88
CA GLU A 259 6.08 10.38 -21.89
C GLU A 259 6.58 9.01 -22.37
N TRP A 260 6.56 8.03 -21.47
CA TRP A 260 7.09 6.69 -21.70
C TRP A 260 6.09 5.80 -22.43
N ALA A 261 4.81 5.91 -22.06
CA ALA A 261 3.74 5.20 -22.76
C ALA A 261 3.43 5.79 -24.15
N ALA A 262 3.87 7.02 -24.44
CA ALA A 262 3.87 7.59 -25.79
C ALA A 262 5.00 7.00 -26.66
N ALA A 263 6.11 6.58 -26.04
CA ALA A 263 7.25 5.96 -26.71
C ALA A 263 7.06 4.46 -26.97
N ASP A 264 6.31 3.73 -26.13
CA ASP A 264 6.13 2.29 -26.27
C ASP A 264 4.66 1.83 -26.08
N ARG A 265 4.14 1.04 -27.04
CA ARG A 265 2.71 0.75 -27.17
C ARG A 265 2.20 -0.38 -26.26
N SER A 266 3.04 -0.99 -25.43
CA SER A 266 2.67 -2.03 -24.45
C SER A 266 3.16 -1.65 -23.06
N VAL A 267 2.26 -1.18 -22.20
CA VAL A 267 2.63 -0.67 -20.87
C VAL A 267 2.96 -1.83 -19.92
N ALA A 268 4.18 -1.76 -19.41
CA ALA A 268 4.93 -2.72 -18.63
C ALA A 268 5.22 -2.13 -17.23
N TRP A 269 5.39 -2.96 -16.21
CA TRP A 269 5.71 -2.52 -14.85
C TRP A 269 7.00 -1.70 -14.86
N ILE A 270 7.07 -0.61 -14.10
CA ILE A 270 8.28 0.20 -13.99
C ILE A 270 8.91 -0.10 -12.64
N GLN A 271 9.96 -0.93 -12.68
CA GLN A 271 10.79 -1.18 -11.51
C GLN A 271 11.94 -0.18 -11.52
N SER A 272 11.87 0.84 -10.66
CA SER A 272 12.99 1.74 -10.37
C SER A 272 13.83 1.18 -9.24
N ARG A 273 15.16 1.25 -9.38
CA ARG A 273 16.12 0.80 -8.38
C ARG A 273 16.40 1.91 -7.37
N ALA A 274 16.75 1.51 -6.15
CA ALA A 274 17.06 2.42 -5.04
C ALA A 274 18.31 3.30 -5.30
N ASP A 275 19.18 2.86 -6.21
CA ASP A 275 20.45 3.50 -6.57
C ASP A 275 20.31 4.68 -7.57
N GLY A 276 19.09 5.04 -7.97
CA GLY A 276 18.84 6.12 -8.92
C GLY A 276 19.20 5.76 -10.37
N SER A 277 19.48 4.49 -10.68
CA SER A 277 19.63 4.03 -12.06
C SER A 277 18.31 4.09 -12.83
N GLU A 278 18.41 4.18 -14.16
CA GLU A 278 17.24 4.32 -15.03
C GLU A 278 16.21 3.22 -14.78
N PRO A 279 14.92 3.57 -14.58
CA PRO A 279 13.88 2.59 -14.34
C PRO A 279 13.76 1.64 -15.54
N THR A 280 13.74 0.33 -15.26
CA THR A 280 13.63 -0.67 -16.33
C THR A 280 12.16 -1.02 -16.52
N ALA A 281 11.66 -0.90 -17.75
CA ALA A 281 10.34 -1.39 -18.11
C ALA A 281 10.33 -2.93 -18.16
N VAL A 282 9.48 -3.57 -17.37
CA VAL A 282 9.34 -5.04 -17.33
C VAL A 282 8.04 -5.45 -18.02
N MET A 283 8.18 -5.96 -19.24
CA MET A 283 7.06 -6.46 -20.05
C MET A 283 6.50 -7.74 -19.40
N LEU A 284 5.21 -7.75 -19.05
CA LEU A 284 4.52 -9.01 -18.73
C LEU A 284 4.18 -9.71 -20.04
N LEU A 285 4.75 -10.90 -20.24
CA LEU A 285 4.30 -11.89 -21.21
C LEU A 285 3.01 -12.56 -20.72
#